data_AF-A0A536GXI3-F1
#
_entry.id   AF-A0A536GXI3-F1
#
_cell.length_a   1.000
_cell.length_b   1.000
_cell.length_c   1.000
_cell.angle_alpha   90.00
_cell.angle_beta   90.00
_cell.angle_gamma   90.00
#
_symmetry.space_group_name_H-M   'P 1'
#
loop_
_entity.id
_entity.type
_entity.pdbx_description
1 polymer ?
#
loop_
_entity_poly.entity_id
_entity_poly.type
_entity_poly.pdbx_seq_one_letter_code
_entity_poly.pdbx_strand_id
1 'polypeptide(L)'
;MTDAHETASTRNSKFIKATPEALFRAFTDPAALALWLAPGDMIGEVHRFDYRVGGGYQMSLYYPSSENTFRGKTSEREDRYTARFVELTPPRRIVEAITFDSVDPIGTESRN
;
A
#
# COMPACT_ATOMS: atom_id res chain seq x y z
N MET A 1 28.74 -14.10 7.79
CA MET A 1 28.85 -13.07 6.74
C MET A 1 27.45 -12.56 6.54
N THR A 2 27.06 -11.56 7.34
CA THR A 2 25.70 -11.01 7.34
C THR A 2 25.67 -9.94 6.27
N ASP A 3 24.94 -10.21 5.20
CA ASP A 3 24.71 -9.23 4.14
C ASP A 3 23.87 -8.09 4.76
N ALA A 4 24.53 -6.97 5.03
CA ALA A 4 23.85 -5.77 5.46
C ALA A 4 23.15 -5.21 4.23
N HIS A 5 21.87 -5.53 4.05
CA HIS A 5 21.06 -4.89 3.03
C HIS A 5 21.07 -3.38 3.26
N GLU A 6 21.84 -2.66 2.44
CA GLU A 6 21.83 -1.22 2.39
C GLU A 6 20.41 -0.78 2.04
N THR A 7 19.75 -0.08 2.97
CA THR A 7 18.35 0.28 2.81
C THR A 7 18.25 1.44 1.82
N ALA A 8 17.78 1.16 0.60
CA ALA A 8 17.47 2.21 -0.36
C ALA A 8 16.37 3.13 0.20
N SER A 9 16.54 4.44 0.05
CA SER A 9 15.55 5.43 0.49
C SER A 9 15.28 6.46 -0.60
N THR A 10 14.05 6.99 -0.63
CA THR A 10 13.62 8.05 -1.54
C THR A 10 12.87 9.12 -0.75
N ARG A 11 13.05 10.39 -1.12
CA ARG A 11 12.37 11.54 -0.50
C ARG A 11 11.72 12.40 -1.57
N ASN A 12 10.44 12.67 -1.40
CA ASN A 12 9.66 13.57 -2.26
C ASN A 12 9.03 14.69 -1.42
N SER A 13 8.79 15.85 -2.04
CA SER A 13 8.09 16.97 -1.41
C SER A 13 7.24 17.70 -2.44
N LYS A 14 6.07 18.19 -2.02
CA LYS A 14 5.14 18.93 -2.87
C LYS A 14 4.34 19.92 -2.04
N PHE A 15 4.11 21.12 -2.56
CA PHE A 15 3.15 22.05 -1.99
C PHE A 15 1.74 21.66 -2.41
N ILE A 16 0.83 21.53 -1.43
CA ILE A 16 -0.58 21.21 -1.66
C ILE A 16 -1.43 22.31 -1.04
N LYS A 17 -2.35 22.88 -1.83
CA LYS A 17 -3.28 23.94 -1.39
C LYS A 17 -4.45 23.31 -0.63
N ALA A 18 -4.20 22.80 0.57
CA ALA A 18 -5.18 22.22 1.47
C ALA A 18 -4.79 22.49 2.93
N THR A 19 -5.75 22.40 3.86
CA THR A 19 -5.41 22.50 5.29
C THR A 19 -4.68 21.23 5.75
N PRO A 20 -3.83 21.33 6.79
CA PRO A 20 -3.18 20.14 7.37
C PRO A 20 -4.17 19.05 7.78
N GLU A 21 -5.34 19.42 8.30
CA GLU A 21 -6.38 18.48 8.74
C GLU A 21 -6.98 17.73 7.55
N ALA A 22 -7.22 18.42 6.42
CA ALA A 22 -7.73 17.79 5.22
C ALA A 22 -6.71 16.80 4.64
N LEU A 23 -5.42 17.17 4.62
CA LEU A 23 -4.34 16.27 4.19
C LEU A 23 -4.21 15.07 5.12
N PHE A 24 -4.23 15.30 6.42
CA PHE A 24 -4.14 14.23 7.41
C PHE A 24 -5.30 13.24 7.24
N ARG A 25 -6.54 13.74 7.09
CA ARG A 25 -7.71 12.88 6.83
C ARG A 25 -7.60 12.08 5.54
N ALA A 26 -6.91 12.55 4.50
CA ALA A 26 -6.72 11.77 3.28
C ALA A 26 -6.01 10.43 3.56
N PHE A 27 -5.16 10.36 4.58
CA PHE A 27 -4.44 9.15 4.97
C PHE A 27 -5.12 8.36 6.10
N THR A 28 -6.17 8.91 6.73
CA THR A 28 -6.81 8.32 7.91
C THR A 28 -8.32 8.18 7.79
N ASP A 29 -8.85 8.30 6.58
CA ASP A 29 -10.23 8.00 6.22
C ASP A 29 -10.21 6.87 5.18
N PRO A 30 -10.82 5.71 5.45
CA PRO A 30 -10.80 4.58 4.52
C PRO A 30 -11.41 4.91 3.15
N ALA A 31 -12.41 5.78 3.08
CA ALA A 31 -13.01 6.18 1.82
C ALA A 31 -12.06 7.09 1.02
N ALA A 32 -11.33 7.98 1.70
CA ALA A 32 -10.31 8.80 1.05
C ALA A 32 -9.17 7.92 0.53
N LEU A 33 -8.63 7.04 1.37
CA LEU A 33 -7.55 6.11 1.01
C LEU A 33 -7.87 5.33 -0.27
N ALA A 34 -9.06 4.74 -0.37
CA ALA A 34 -9.51 3.99 -1.54
C ALA A 34 -9.52 4.83 -2.83
N LEU A 35 -9.84 6.12 -2.71
CA LEU A 35 -9.97 7.02 -3.85
C LEU A 35 -8.63 7.57 -4.35
N TRP A 36 -7.72 7.97 -3.46
CA TRP A 36 -6.53 8.73 -3.87
C TRP A 36 -5.24 7.89 -3.93
N LEU A 37 -5.14 6.79 -3.18
CA LEU A 37 -3.95 5.93 -3.23
C LEU A 37 -3.94 4.98 -4.43
N ALA A 38 -5.09 4.73 -5.05
CA ALA A 38 -5.17 3.92 -6.26
C ALA A 38 -4.45 4.65 -7.42
N PRO A 39 -3.40 4.05 -8.02
CA PRO A 39 -2.69 4.67 -9.12
C PRO A 39 -3.49 4.63 -10.42
N GLY A 40 -3.51 5.73 -11.17
CA GLY A 40 -4.10 5.76 -12.52
C GLY A 40 -5.58 5.35 -12.51
N ASP A 41 -5.91 4.36 -13.34
CA ASP A 41 -7.27 3.84 -13.52
C ASP A 41 -7.56 2.60 -12.65
N MET A 42 -6.70 2.30 -11.67
CA MET A 42 -6.93 1.21 -10.72
C MET A 42 -8.07 1.56 -9.75
N ILE A 43 -8.73 0.52 -9.23
CA ILE A 43 -9.77 0.66 -8.21
C ILE A 43 -9.19 0.22 -6.87
N GLY A 44 -9.19 1.12 -5.88
CA GLY A 44 -8.79 0.81 -4.51
C GLY A 44 -9.97 0.34 -3.66
N GLU A 45 -9.75 -0.70 -2.85
CA GLU A 45 -10.71 -1.18 -1.85
C GLU A 45 -10.03 -1.39 -0.49
N VAL A 46 -10.56 -0.75 0.55
CA VAL A 46 -10.10 -0.92 1.93
C VAL A 46 -10.94 -2.00 2.62
N HIS A 47 -10.31 -3.13 2.95
CA HIS A 47 -10.97 -4.29 3.56
C HIS A 47 -11.10 -4.19 5.07
N ARG A 48 -10.11 -3.53 5.71
CA ARG A 48 -10.02 -3.38 7.16
C ARG A 48 -9.40 -2.03 7.47
N PHE A 49 -9.84 -1.42 8.55
CA PHE A 49 -9.30 -0.13 9.00
C PHE A 49 -9.37 -0.01 10.51
N ASP A 50 -8.25 0.30 11.15
CA ASP A 50 -8.10 0.45 12.59
C ASP A 50 -7.22 1.66 12.90
N TYR A 51 -7.86 2.79 13.22
CA TYR A 51 -7.20 4.08 13.39
C TYR A 51 -6.59 4.25 14.79
N ARG A 52 -5.45 3.60 15.00
CA ARG A 52 -4.59 3.76 16.19
C ARG A 52 -3.16 3.40 15.87
N VAL A 53 -2.21 3.88 16.67
CA VAL A 53 -0.82 3.41 16.60
C VAL A 53 -0.79 1.91 16.87
N GLY A 54 -0.09 1.17 16.00
CA GLY A 54 -0.08 -0.30 15.99
C GLY A 54 -1.26 -0.94 15.24
N GLY A 55 -2.34 -0.19 15.02
CA GLY A 55 -3.40 -0.52 14.05
C GLY A 55 -2.96 -0.23 12.62
N GLY A 56 -3.90 -0.24 11.68
CA GLY A 56 -3.59 -0.11 10.26
C GLY A 56 -4.77 -0.42 9.35
N TYR A 57 -4.47 -0.67 8.08
CA TYR A 57 -5.48 -1.02 7.10
C TYR A 57 -4.95 -2.04 6.09
N GLN A 58 -5.87 -2.80 5.49
CA GLN A 58 -5.59 -3.70 4.37
C GLN A 58 -6.26 -3.13 3.13
N MET A 59 -5.48 -3.00 2.05
CA MET A 59 -5.92 -2.42 0.79
C MET A 59 -5.66 -3.40 -0.35
N SER A 60 -6.64 -3.51 -1.24
CA SER A 60 -6.48 -4.14 -2.55
C SER A 60 -6.55 -3.08 -3.65
N LEU A 61 -5.66 -3.20 -4.63
CA LEU A 61 -5.64 -2.37 -5.84
C LEU A 61 -5.98 -3.26 -7.03
N TYR A 62 -7.13 -3.04 -7.64
CA TYR A 62 -7.61 -3.80 -8.78
C TYR A 62 -7.24 -3.11 -10.10
N TYR A 63 -6.61 -3.87 -11.00
CA TYR A 63 -6.30 -3.39 -12.35
C TYR A 63 -7.58 -3.28 -13.21
N PRO A 64 -7.67 -2.30 -14.11
CA PRO A 64 -8.82 -2.15 -14.99
C PRO A 64 -8.95 -3.35 -15.93
N SER A 65 -10.20 -3.68 -16.29
CA SER A 65 -10.48 -4.89 -17.07
C SER A 65 -9.92 -4.89 -18.50
N SER A 66 -9.61 -3.70 -19.02
CA SER A 66 -9.04 -3.46 -20.36
C SER A 66 -7.53 -3.70 -20.45
N GLU A 67 -6.84 -3.81 -19.31
CA GLU A 67 -5.42 -4.10 -19.30
C GLU A 67 -5.21 -5.60 -19.58
N ASN A 68 -4.48 -5.91 -20.66
CA ASN A 68 -4.27 -7.29 -21.17
C ASN A 68 -2.79 -7.73 -21.11
N THR A 69 -1.90 -6.89 -20.57
CA THR A 69 -0.46 -7.17 -20.43
C THR A 69 -0.16 -7.94 -19.15
N PHE A 70 -0.66 -9.17 -19.04
CA PHE A 70 -0.36 -10.06 -17.90
C PHE A 70 0.87 -10.93 -18.20
N ARG A 71 2.07 -10.37 -18.01
CA ARG A 71 3.29 -11.19 -17.94
C ARG A 71 3.65 -11.42 -16.46
N GLY A 72 3.10 -12.48 -15.86
CA GLY A 72 3.73 -13.16 -14.71
C GLY A 72 3.31 -12.78 -13.27
N LYS A 73 2.04 -12.53 -12.98
CA LYS A 73 1.54 -12.52 -11.57
C LYS A 73 0.16 -13.20 -11.47
N THR A 74 0.05 -14.18 -10.58
CA THR A 74 -1.20 -14.87 -10.16
C THR A 74 -1.69 -14.11 -8.90
N SER A 75 -2.92 -13.65 -8.67
CA SER A 75 -4.29 -13.97 -9.12
C SER A 75 -4.89 -12.80 -9.92
N GLU A 76 -4.55 -12.86 -11.20
CA GLU A 76 -4.95 -12.09 -12.38
C GLU A 76 -5.00 -10.56 -12.33
N ARG A 77 -5.52 -9.85 -11.31
CA ARG A 77 -5.71 -8.38 -11.38
C ARG A 77 -5.69 -7.64 -10.04
N GLU A 78 -5.06 -8.18 -9.01
CA GLU A 78 -5.04 -7.55 -7.68
C GLU A 78 -3.62 -7.44 -7.12
N ASP A 79 -3.22 -6.24 -6.72
CA ASP A 79 -2.09 -6.02 -5.82
C ASP A 79 -2.64 -5.72 -4.41
N ARG A 80 -2.35 -6.59 -3.44
CA ARG A 80 -2.81 -6.44 -2.05
C ARG A 80 -1.65 -6.10 -1.11
N TYR A 81 -1.90 -5.19 -0.16
CA TYR A 81 -0.94 -4.85 0.87
C TYR A 81 -1.61 -4.54 2.21
N THR A 82 -0.81 -4.62 3.26
CA THR A 82 -1.19 -4.19 4.62
C THR A 82 -0.30 -3.03 5.04
N ALA A 83 -0.91 -1.94 5.51
CA ALA A 83 -0.23 -0.79 6.10
C ALA A 83 -0.47 -0.77 7.60
N ARG A 84 0.57 -0.48 8.38
CA ARG A 84 0.50 -0.32 9.84
C ARG A 84 0.88 1.10 10.22
N PHE A 85 0.07 1.75 11.03
CA PHE A 85 0.40 3.05 11.62
C PHE A 85 1.47 2.89 12.71
N VAL A 86 2.70 3.31 12.39
CA VAL A 86 3.83 3.32 13.31
C VAL A 86 3.78 4.56 14.21
N GLU A 87 3.39 5.70 13.66
CA GLU A 87 3.25 6.97 14.38
C GLU A 87 2.08 7.76 13.81
N LEU A 88 1.28 8.37 14.70
CA LEU A 88 0.19 9.28 14.35
C LEU A 88 0.29 10.52 15.24
N THR A 89 0.65 11.65 14.65
CA THR A 89 0.69 12.96 15.32
C THR A 89 -0.18 13.95 14.54
N PRO A 90 -1.50 13.97 14.76
CA PRO A 90 -2.41 14.83 14.00
C PRO A 90 -2.15 16.34 14.22
N PRO A 91 -2.33 17.18 13.18
CA PRO A 91 -2.47 16.85 11.76
C PRO A 91 -1.11 16.85 11.03
N ARG A 92 0.01 16.63 11.73
CA ARG A 92 1.36 16.99 11.26
C ARG A 92 2.19 15.83 10.72
N ARG A 93 1.97 14.60 11.20
CA ARG A 93 2.86 13.48 10.87
C ARG A 93 2.13 12.14 10.94
N ILE A 94 2.40 11.33 9.92
CA ILE A 94 1.99 9.94 9.80
C ILE A 94 3.24 9.17 9.41
N VAL A 95 3.47 8.03 10.05
CA VAL A 95 4.50 7.07 9.65
C VAL A 95 3.84 5.71 9.49
N GLU A 96 3.98 5.13 8.31
CA GLU A 96 3.42 3.82 7.97
C GLU A 96 4.52 2.82 7.65
N ALA A 97 4.31 1.58 8.06
CA ALA A 97 5.07 0.44 7.55
C ALA A 97 4.15 -0.39 6.65
N ILE A 98 4.58 -0.61 5.41
CA ILE A 98 3.78 -1.28 4.38
C ILE A 98 4.41 -2.65 4.09
N THR A 99 3.58 -3.68 3.99
CA THR A 99 3.97 -5.04 3.57
C THR A 99 3.05 -5.47 2.43
N PHE A 100 3.65 -5.83 1.31
CA PHE A 100 2.92 -6.37 0.16
C PHE A 100 2.72 -7.87 0.33
N ASP A 101 1.56 -8.37 -0.07
CA ASP A 101 1.33 -9.81 -0.13
C ASP A 101 2.14 -10.36 -1.33
N SER A 102 3.11 -11.23 -1.06
CA SER A 102 3.83 -11.96 -2.11
C SER A 102 3.11 -13.27 -2.41
N VAL A 103 2.85 -13.54 -3.69
CA VAL A 103 2.69 -14.91 -4.15
C VAL A 103 4.06 -15.56 -4.15
N ASP A 104 4.35 -16.39 -3.14
CA ASP A 104 5.46 -17.33 -3.22
C ASP A 104 5.24 -18.23 -4.45
N PRO A 105 6.13 -18.24 -5.45
CA PRO A 105 6.17 -19.35 -6.37
C PRO A 105 6.81 -20.49 -5.59
N ILE A 106 6.00 -21.35 -4.97
CA ILE A 106 6.50 -22.62 -4.45
C ILE A 106 7.03 -23.40 -5.66
N GLY A 107 8.34 -23.31 -5.86
CA GLY A 107 9.11 -24.22 -6.70
C GLY A 107 8.98 -25.61 -6.11
N THR A 108 8.06 -26.39 -6.67
CA THR A 108 8.07 -27.83 -6.46
C THR A 108 9.07 -28.41 -7.47
N GLU A 109 10.31 -28.53 -7.05
CA GLU A 109 11.32 -29.30 -7.77
C GLU A 109 10.97 -30.80 -7.60
N SER A 110 10.34 -31.38 -8.64
CA SER A 110 10.12 -32.82 -8.72
C SER A 110 11.47 -33.52 -8.85
N ARG A 111 11.97 -34.11 -7.75
CA ARG A 111 12.99 -35.16 -7.82
C ARG A 111 12.29 -36.51 -7.97
N ASN A 112 12.45 -37.10 -9.15
CA ASN A 112 12.28 -38.53 -9.41
C ASN A 112 13.66 -39.20 -9.29
#